data_AF-A0A1Y4AM91-F1
#
_entry.id   AF-A0A1Y4AM91-F1
#
_cell.length_a   1.000
_cell.length_b   1.000
_cell.length_c   1.000
_cell.angle_alpha   90.00
_cell.angle_beta   90.00
_cell.angle_gamma   90.00
#
_symmetry.space_group_name_H-M   'P 1'
#
loop_
_entity.id
_entity.type
_entity.pdbx_description
1 polymer ?
#
loop_
_entity_poly.entity_id
_entity_poly.type
_entity_poly.pdbx_seq_one_letter_code
_entity_poly.pdbx_strand_id
1 'polypeptide(L)'
;MRTYVDVYLRVGPDGHETPEVIALPDGRLFRIDAVERWQRVQGGYAVAIRIGKRMTTLWKDTTGWSGPRWYVIMRSAAQMPAARTARPELQNSSA
;
A
#
# COMPACT_ATOMS: atom_id res chain seq x y z
N MET A 1 -1.50 -3.12 13.80
CA MET A 1 -2.66 -2.26 14.18
C MET A 1 -3.33 -1.77 12.90
N ARG A 2 -4.68 -1.70 12.85
CA ARG A 2 -5.38 -1.04 11.73
C ARG A 2 -5.27 0.47 11.91
N THR A 3 -4.82 1.16 10.88
CA THR A 3 -4.79 2.63 10.85
C THR A 3 -5.70 3.05 9.72
N TYR A 4 -6.84 3.66 10.06
CA TYR A 4 -7.76 4.22 9.08
C TYR A 4 -7.12 5.45 8.43
N VAL A 5 -7.33 5.59 7.13
CA VAL A 5 -6.69 6.60 6.29
C VAL A 5 -7.70 7.19 5.33
N ASP A 6 -7.49 8.43 4.94
CA ASP A 6 -8.20 9.00 3.80
C ASP A 6 -7.48 8.63 2.52
N VAL A 7 -8.25 8.33 1.48
CA VAL A 7 -7.73 7.94 0.17
C VAL A 7 -8.33 8.84 -0.88
N TYR A 8 -7.47 9.55 -1.60
CA TYR A 8 -7.87 10.29 -2.78
C TYR A 8 -7.88 9.34 -3.97
N LEU A 9 -9.04 9.23 -4.60
CA LEU A 9 -9.29 8.33 -5.73
C LEU A 9 -9.31 9.17 -7.01
N ARG A 10 -8.63 8.69 -8.05
CA ARG A 10 -8.86 9.13 -9.42
C ARG A 10 -9.95 8.27 -10.02
N VAL A 11 -10.97 8.91 -10.59
CA VAL A 11 -12.06 8.24 -11.30
C VAL A 11 -11.73 8.24 -12.79
N GLY A 12 -11.64 7.04 -13.38
CA GLY A 12 -11.44 6.86 -14.81
C GLY A 12 -12.69 7.21 -15.62
N PRO A 13 -12.57 7.36 -16.96
CA PRO A 13 -13.71 7.61 -17.85
C PRO A 13 -14.77 6.49 -17.82
N ASP A 14 -14.34 5.29 -17.43
CA ASP A 14 -15.13 4.07 -17.25
C ASP A 14 -15.74 3.96 -15.84
N GLY A 15 -15.56 4.97 -14.99
CA GLY A 15 -16.03 4.99 -13.60
C GLY A 15 -15.16 4.18 -12.64
N HIS A 16 -14.04 3.60 -13.10
CA HIS A 16 -13.16 2.85 -12.21
C HIS A 16 -12.37 3.79 -11.29
N GLU A 17 -12.48 3.55 -9.98
CA GLU A 17 -11.75 4.28 -8.94
C GLU A 17 -10.33 3.70 -8.75
N THR A 18 -9.30 4.55 -8.89
CA THR A 18 -7.90 4.19 -8.66
C THR A 18 -7.32 5.04 -7.52
N PRO A 19 -6.82 4.43 -6.43
CA PRO A 19 -6.12 5.15 -5.37
C PRO A 19 -4.87 5.89 -5.87
N GLU A 20 -4.75 7.17 -5.55
CA GLU A 20 -3.58 8.00 -5.91
C GLU A 20 -2.80 8.52 -4.70
N VAL A 21 -3.49 8.88 -3.61
CA VAL A 21 -2.85 9.44 -2.41
C VAL A 21 -3.48 8.84 -1.18
N ILE A 22 -2.65 8.54 -0.18
CA ILE A 22 -3.06 8.16 1.17
C ILE A 22 -2.69 9.30 2.12
N ALA A 23 -3.67 9.75 2.90
CA ALA A 23 -3.43 10.62 4.04
C ALA A 23 -3.52 9.83 5.34
N LEU A 24 -2.44 9.84 6.12
CA LEU A 24 -2.43 9.29 7.46
C LEU A 24 -3.12 10.26 8.44
N PRO A 25 -3.64 9.76 9.58
CA PRO A 25 -4.26 10.61 10.61
C PRO A 25 -3.33 11.68 11.20
N ASP A 26 -2.02 11.51 11.06
CA ASP A 26 -1.00 12.48 11.50
C ASP A 26 -0.73 13.59 10.46
N GLY A 27 -1.49 13.62 9.36
CA GLY A 27 -1.38 14.62 8.30
C GLY A 27 -0.33 14.29 7.23
N ARG A 28 0.44 13.19 7.37
CA ARG A 28 1.39 12.79 6.31
C ARG A 28 0.67 12.26 5.09
N LEU A 29 1.12 12.72 3.92
CA LEU A 29 0.60 12.30 2.62
C LEU A 29 1.60 11.40 1.90
N PHE A 30 1.10 10.32 1.30
CA PHE A 30 1.90 9.41 0.48
C PHE A 30 1.26 9.25 -0.89
N ARG A 31 2.01 9.58 -1.94
CA ARG A 31 1.59 9.30 -3.31
C ARG A 31 1.78 7.82 -3.62
N ILE A 32 0.76 7.22 -4.24
CA ILE A 32 0.79 5.86 -4.75
C ILE A 32 1.37 5.93 -6.17
N ASP A 33 2.48 5.24 -6.39
CA ASP A 33 3.15 5.20 -7.69
C ASP A 33 2.51 4.18 -8.62
N ALA A 34 1.98 3.09 -8.06
CA ALA A 34 1.33 2.03 -8.83
C ALA A 34 0.32 1.25 -7.99
N VAL A 35 -0.74 0.79 -8.64
CA VAL A 35 -1.71 -0.17 -8.11
C VAL A 35 -1.49 -1.50 -8.82
N GLU A 36 -1.01 -2.50 -8.09
CA GLU A 36 -0.50 -3.74 -8.67
C GLU A 36 -1.59 -4.82 -8.73
N ARG A 37 -2.46 -4.90 -7.72
CA ARG A 37 -3.47 -5.96 -7.63
C ARG A 37 -4.68 -5.55 -6.79
N TRP A 38 -5.87 -5.91 -7.28
CA TRP A 38 -7.11 -5.87 -6.52
C TRP A 38 -7.55 -7.28 -6.14
N GLN A 39 -7.94 -7.47 -4.89
CA GLN A 39 -8.48 -8.72 -4.39
C GLN A 39 -9.76 -8.46 -3.60
N ARG A 40 -10.85 -9.14 -3.98
CA ARG A 40 -12.07 -9.17 -3.16
C ARG A 40 -11.79 -9.99 -1.91
N VAL A 41 -12.16 -9.46 -0.75
CA VAL A 41 -12.07 -10.17 0.54
C VAL A 41 -13.42 -10.11 1.23
N GLN A 42 -13.63 -10.97 2.23
CA GLN A 42 -14.87 -10.94 3.00
C GLN A 42 -15.06 -9.54 3.62
N GLY A 43 -16.19 -8.90 3.31
CA GLY A 43 -16.51 -7.56 3.79
C GLY A 43 -15.78 -6.41 3.09
N GLY A 44 -14.98 -6.64 2.04
CA GLY A 44 -14.19 -5.54 1.47
C GLY A 44 -13.33 -5.83 0.25
N TYR A 45 -12.30 -5.00 0.07
CA TYR A 45 -11.26 -5.14 -0.95
C TYR A 45 -9.88 -4.98 -0.32
N ALA A 46 -8.89 -5.68 -0.87
CA ALA A 46 -7.48 -5.47 -0.60
C ALA A 46 -6.78 -5.05 -1.89
N VAL A 47 -6.00 -3.98 -1.82
CA VAL A 47 -5.31 -3.37 -2.95
C VAL A 47 -3.82 -3.35 -2.66
N ALA A 48 -3.03 -4.05 -3.46
CA ALA A 48 -1.56 -3.99 -3.39
C ALA A 48 -1.09 -2.72 -4.09
N ILE A 49 -0.32 -1.89 -3.39
CA ILE A 49 0.09 -0.55 -3.84
C ILE A 49 1.57 -0.30 -3.62
N ARG A 50 2.16 0.51 -4.51
CA ARG A 50 3.56 0.95 -4.47
C ARG A 50 3.68 2.37 -3.98
N ILE A 51 4.56 2.59 -3.00
CA ILE A 51 4.94 3.91 -2.50
C ILE A 51 6.47 3.95 -2.41
N GLY A 52 7.10 4.71 -3.29
CA GLY A 52 8.53 4.66 -3.58
C GLY A 52 8.99 3.23 -3.89
N LYS A 53 9.91 2.73 -3.07
CA LYS A 53 10.47 1.37 -3.18
C LYS A 53 9.73 0.33 -2.33
N ARG A 54 8.62 0.70 -1.69
CA ARG A 54 7.91 -0.16 -0.73
C ARG A 54 6.59 -0.67 -1.28
N MET A 55 6.30 -1.92 -0.97
CA MET A 55 5.00 -2.55 -1.13
C MET A 55 4.19 -2.49 0.15
N THR A 56 2.91 -2.17 0.02
CA THR A 56 1.95 -2.30 1.11
C THR A 56 0.57 -2.68 0.58
N THR A 57 -0.33 -3.03 1.50
CA THR A 57 -1.72 -3.37 1.18
C THR A 57 -2.64 -2.32 1.79
N LEU A 58 -3.43 -1.71 0.92
CA LEU A 58 -4.50 -0.78 1.25
C LEU A 58 -5.82 -1.56 1.27
N TRP A 59 -6.52 -1.52 2.38
CA TRP A 59 -7.75 -2.28 2.60
C TRP A 59 -8.95 -1.35 2.58
N LYS A 60 -10.03 -1.73 1.88
CA LYS A 60 -11.33 -1.07 1.90
C LYS A 60 -12.30 -1.97 2.64
N ASP A 61 -12.69 -1.59 3.85
CA ASP A 61 -13.85 -2.20 4.51
C ASP A 61 -15.11 -1.64 3.87
N THR A 62 -16.05 -2.49 3.51
CA THR A 62 -17.37 -2.12 2.97
C THR A 62 -18.49 -2.44 3.95
N THR A 63 -18.16 -3.03 5.10
CA THR A 63 -19.09 -3.50 6.12
C THR A 63 -18.89 -2.71 7.40
N GLY A 64 -19.73 -1.70 7.63
CA GLY A 64 -19.69 -0.90 8.86
C GLY A 64 -20.77 0.18 8.90
N TRP A 65 -21.17 0.58 10.11
CA TRP A 65 -22.22 1.57 10.40
C TRP A 65 -21.92 2.99 9.84
N SER A 66 -20.69 3.21 9.38
CA SER A 66 -20.18 4.50 8.92
C SER A 66 -19.80 4.51 7.44
N GLY A 67 -20.21 3.49 6.69
CA GLY A 67 -19.92 3.34 5.28
C GLY A 67 -18.51 2.80 4.99
N PRO A 68 -18.11 2.76 3.71
CA PRO A 68 -16.81 2.22 3.31
C PRO A 68 -15.65 3.01 3.89
N ARG A 69 -14.66 2.32 4.46
CA ARG A 69 -13.48 2.95 5.07
C ARG A 69 -12.19 2.30 4.61
N TRP A 70 -11.20 3.13 4.31
CA TRP A 70 -9.87 2.69 3.94
C TRP A 70 -8.97 2.58 5.17
N TYR A 71 -8.12 1.56 5.20
CA TYR A 71 -7.12 1.38 6.24
C TYR A 71 -5.87 0.68 5.73
N VAL A 72 -4.77 0.90 6.43
CA VAL A 72 -3.52 0.16 6.28
C VAL A 72 -3.23 -0.63 7.55
N ILE A 73 -2.42 -1.68 7.43
CA ILE A 73 -1.91 -2.42 8.58
C ILE A 73 -0.48 -1.91 8.86
N MET A 74 -0.34 -1.09 9.89
CA MET A 74 0.97 -0.65 10.37
C MET A 74 1.64 -1.81 11.11
N ARG A 75 2.85 -2.17 10.66
CA ARG A 75 3.74 -3.15 11.29
C ARG A 75 4.92 -2.41 11.91
N SER A 76 5.37 -2.88 13.08
CA SER A 76 6.58 -2.32 13.69
C SER A 76 7.80 -2.68 12.83
N ALA A 77 8.83 -1.84 12.85
CA ALA A 77 10.07 -2.08 12.08
C ALA A 77 10.72 -3.43 12.42
N ALA A 78 10.56 -3.92 13.65
CA ALA A 78 11.03 -5.24 14.10
C ALA A 78 10.34 -6.42 13.39
N GLN A 79 9.19 -6.21 12.75
CA GLN A 79 8.42 -7.24 12.05
C GLN A 79 8.59 -7.19 10.53
N MET A 80 9.42 -6.28 10.00
CA MET A 80 9.76 -6.26 8.59
C MET A 80 11.01 -7.13 8.38
N PRO A 81 11.00 -8.11 7.45
CA PRO A 81 12.21 -8.80 7.05
C PRO A 81 13.22 -7.74 6.62
N ALA A 82 14.40 -7.70 7.24
CA ALA A 82 15.48 -6.83 6.79
C ALA A 82 15.68 -7.07 5.30
N ALA A 83 15.53 -6.03 4.48
CA ALA A 83 15.80 -6.11 3.06
C ALA A 83 17.27 -6.56 2.93
N ARG A 84 17.47 -7.84 2.62
CA ARG A 84 18.78 -8.44 2.39
C ARG A 84 19.40 -7.63 1.26
N THR A 85 20.29 -6.71 1.63
CA THR A 85 21.04 -5.90 0.68
C THR A 85 21.93 -6.89 -0.03
N ALA A 86 21.58 -7.25 -1.27
CA ALA A 86 22.44 -8.02 -2.13
C ALA A 86 23.69 -7.18 -2.35
N ARG A 87 24.77 -7.54 -1.64
CA ARG A 87 26.10 -7.01 -1.85
C ARG A 87 26.58 -7.63 -3.17
N PRO A 88 26.83 -6.86 -4.24
CA PRO A 88 27.46 -7.43 -5.42
C PRO A 88 28.88 -7.83 -5.01
N GLU A 89 29.16 -9.14 -5.03
CA GLU A 89 30.54 -9.62 -4.98
C GLU A 89 31.25 -9.13 -6.24
N LEU A 90 32.17 -8.19 -6.06
CA LEU A 90 33.21 -7.88 -7.03
C LEU A 90 34.08 -9.14 -7.17
N GLN A 91 33.81 -9.96 -8.19
CA GLN A 91 34.79 -10.94 -8.64
C GLN A 91 35.86 -10.20 -9.44
N ASN A 92 36.97 -9.95 -8.75
CA ASN A 92 38.22 -9.54 -9.35
C ASN A 92 38.72 -10.62 -10.32
N SER A 93 39.15 -10.12 -11.48
CA SER A 93 40.09 -10.65 -12.46
C SER A 93 41.01 -11.79 -11.98
N SER A 94 41.12 -12.85 -12.80
CA SER A 94 42.38 -13.55 -13.12
C SER A 94 42.13 -14.57 -14.25
N ALA A 95 42.61 -14.25 -15.46
CA ALA A 95 43.15 -15.20 -16.44
C ALA A 95 43.97 -14.40 -17.47
#